data_AF-A0A971R786-F1
#
_entry.id   AF-A0A971R786-F1
#
_cell.length_a   1.000
_cell.length_b   1.000
_cell.length_c   1.000
_cell.angle_alpha   90.00
_cell.angle_beta   90.00
_cell.angle_gamma   90.00
#
_symmetry.space_group_name_H-M   'P 1'
#
loop_
_entity.id
_entity.type
_entity.pdbx_description
1 polymer ?
#
loop_
_entity_poly.entity_id
_entity_poly.type
_entity_poly.pdbx_seq_one_letter_code
_entity_poly.pdbx_strand_id
1 'polypeptide(L)'
;WLASPLALVAVAAVLVAGLIAGLFSAEDVGLMPFSWQAALPWLPGFVAGMALCIGLLWGGLWRRLAPQGIGREGAVAPLAKALRDEALLMVLRGVLAPLAGAYWGAWGAVALRTLAGWCFPAMRAPQSHVERANWWLSRALDVAATVVTIMTESVWAAVAARLLLVGVNGAIRAWMRHSYDNRRVDA
;
A
#
# COMPACT_ATOMS: atom_id res chain seq x y z
N TRP A 1 -7.42 -14.52 -5.66
CA TRP A 1 -8.81 -14.25 -5.27
C TRP A 1 -9.22 -12.86 -5.72
N LEU A 2 -9.91 -12.81 -6.86
CA LEU A 2 -10.55 -11.61 -7.42
C LEU A 2 -11.71 -11.25 -6.49
N ALA A 3 -11.72 -10.03 -5.96
CA ALA A 3 -12.94 -9.50 -5.36
C ALA A 3 -13.97 -9.45 -6.49
N SER A 4 -15.16 -10.00 -6.28
CA SER A 4 -16.21 -9.94 -7.30
C SER A 4 -16.47 -8.46 -7.65
N PRO A 5 -16.77 -8.13 -8.92
CA PRO A 5 -17.04 -6.75 -9.34
C PRO A 5 -18.12 -6.08 -8.47
N LEU A 6 -19.03 -6.87 -7.89
CA LEU A 6 -20.03 -6.44 -6.92
C LEU A 6 -19.43 -5.79 -5.66
N ALA A 7 -18.29 -6.27 -5.15
CA ALA A 7 -17.65 -5.68 -3.98
C ALA A 7 -17.10 -4.28 -4.28
N LEU A 8 -16.55 -4.06 -5.48
CA LEU A 8 -16.10 -2.75 -5.92
C LEU A 8 -17.27 -1.78 -6.13
N VAL A 9 -18.38 -2.26 -6.71
CA VAL A 9 -19.60 -1.47 -6.89
C VAL A 9 -20.22 -1.10 -5.55
N ALA A 10 -20.29 -2.02 -4.59
CA ALA A 10 -20.83 -1.74 -3.26
C ALA A 10 -19.99 -0.70 -2.50
N VAL A 11 -18.66 -0.81 -2.59
CA VAL A 11 -17.74 0.15 -1.98
C VAL A 11 -17.89 1.55 -2.61
N ALA A 12 -17.97 1.61 -3.94
CA ALA A 12 -18.21 2.87 -4.64
C ALA A 12 -19.58 3.46 -4.29
N ALA A 13 -20.63 2.63 -4.20
CA ALA A 13 -21.97 3.06 -3.85
C ALA A 13 -22.06 3.61 -2.42
N VAL A 14 -21.36 3.01 -1.45
CA VAL A 14 -21.31 3.52 -0.06
C VAL A 14 -20.58 4.87 0.00
N LEU A 15 -19.45 5.02 -0.71
CA LEU A 15 -18.74 6.29 -0.80
C LEU A 15 -19.60 7.38 -1.44
N VAL A 16 -20.27 7.08 -2.56
CA VAL A 16 -21.15 8.00 -3.26
C VAL A 16 -22.38 8.35 -2.42
N ALA A 17 -22.99 7.38 -1.73
CA ALA A 17 -24.13 7.62 -0.86
C ALA A 17 -23.76 8.52 0.33
N GLY A 18 -22.58 8.33 0.93
CA GLY A 18 -22.10 9.22 1.99
C GLY A 18 -21.81 10.63 1.49
N LEU A 19 -21.27 10.77 0.28
CA LEU A 19 -21.06 12.07 -0.36
C LEU A 19 -22.39 12.79 -0.64
N ILE A 20 -23.38 12.08 -1.19
CA ILE A 20 -24.72 12.62 -1.49
C ILE A 20 -25.46 13.00 -0.21
N ALA A 21 -25.31 12.20 0.85
CA ALA A 21 -25.93 12.48 2.14
C ALA A 21 -25.28 13.67 2.89
N GLY A 22 -24.23 14.29 2.34
CA GLY A 22 -23.51 15.38 2.98
C GLY A 22 -22.75 14.95 4.25
N LEU A 23 -22.54 13.64 4.42
CA LEU A 23 -21.77 13.08 5.55
C LEU A 23 -20.27 13.37 5.42
N PHE A 24 -19.79 13.72 4.23
CA PHE A 24 -18.39 14.01 3.93
C PHE A 24 -18.26 15.32 3.14
N SER A 25 -17.45 16.27 3.62
CA SER A 25 -16.88 17.31 2.75
C SER A 25 -15.82 16.69 1.84
N ALA A 26 -15.64 17.22 0.63
CA ALA A 26 -14.52 16.82 -0.24
C ALA A 26 -13.15 17.01 0.46
N GLU A 27 -13.08 17.96 1.39
CA GLU A 27 -11.92 18.20 2.25
C GLU A 27 -11.71 17.08 3.28
N ASP A 28 -12.79 16.54 3.85
CA ASP A 28 -12.72 15.44 4.83
C ASP A 28 -12.21 14.13 4.23
N VAL A 29 -12.39 13.94 2.91
CA VAL A 29 -11.92 12.75 2.17
C VAL A 29 -10.52 12.95 1.58
N GLY A 30 -9.88 14.10 1.79
CA GLY A 30 -8.55 14.40 1.24
C GLY A 30 -8.52 14.51 -0.29
N LEU A 31 -9.60 15.03 -0.89
CA LEU A 31 -9.68 15.38 -2.31
C LEU A 31 -9.15 16.81 -2.58
N MET A 32 -8.39 17.38 -1.65
CA MET A 32 -7.73 18.66 -1.88
C MET A 32 -6.66 18.55 -2.98
N PRO A 33 -6.50 19.60 -3.81
CA PRO A 33 -5.41 19.67 -4.77
C PRO A 33 -4.07 19.66 -4.02
N PHE A 34 -3.19 18.75 -4.42
CA PHE A 34 -1.90 18.53 -3.78
C PHE A 34 -0.97 19.76 -3.91
N SER A 35 -0.57 20.36 -2.79
CA SER A 35 0.36 21.49 -2.79
C SER A 35 1.83 21.04 -2.67
N TRP A 36 2.58 21.07 -3.78
CA TRP A 36 4.00 20.72 -3.81
C TRP A 36 4.88 21.54 -2.85
N GLN A 37 4.52 22.81 -2.60
CA GLN A 37 5.27 23.70 -1.72
C GLN A 37 5.24 23.24 -0.26
N ALA A 38 4.09 22.77 0.22
CA ALA A 38 3.98 22.18 1.56
C ALA A 38 4.69 20.81 1.64
N ALA A 39 4.84 20.12 0.50
CA ALA A 39 5.43 18.78 0.42
C ALA A 39 6.97 18.77 0.52
N LEU A 40 7.61 19.80 -0.06
CA LEU A 40 9.06 19.89 -0.25
C LEU A 40 9.92 19.74 1.02
N PRO A 41 9.59 20.39 2.16
CA PRO A 41 10.47 20.39 3.34
C PRO A 41 10.63 19.01 3.99
N TRP A 42 9.60 18.16 3.96
CA TRP A 42 9.61 16.85 4.60
C TRP A 42 9.93 15.71 3.65
N LEU A 43 9.92 15.97 2.34
CA LEU A 43 10.20 14.99 1.29
C LEU A 43 11.53 14.23 1.52
N PRO A 44 12.65 14.89 1.89
CA PRO A 44 13.91 14.19 2.17
C PRO A 44 13.80 13.22 3.35
N GLY A 45 13.14 13.64 4.44
CA GLY A 45 12.95 12.81 5.63
C GLY A 45 12.03 11.62 5.37
N PHE A 46 10.96 11.83 4.61
CA PHE A 46 10.07 10.77 4.17
C PHE A 46 10.79 9.76 3.26
N VAL A 47 11.55 10.24 2.27
CA VAL A 47 12.33 9.38 1.37
C VAL A 47 13.37 8.59 2.15
N ALA A 48 14.09 9.23 3.07
CA ALA A 48 15.07 8.56 3.92
C ALA A 48 14.43 7.51 4.84
N GLY A 49 13.32 7.85 5.51
CA GLY A 49 12.58 6.93 6.37
C GLY A 49 12.00 5.75 5.60
N MET A 50 11.45 6.00 4.41
CA MET A 50 10.95 4.93 3.53
C MET A 50 12.08 4.07 2.99
N ALA A 51 13.20 4.66 2.55
CA ALA A 51 14.38 3.91 2.12
C ALA A 51 14.94 3.04 3.25
N LEU A 52 14.95 3.54 4.49
CA LEU A 52 15.36 2.78 5.67
C LEU A 52 14.37 1.64 5.97
N CYS A 53 13.07 1.91 6.00
CA CYS A 53 12.04 0.89 6.21
C CYS A 53 12.10 -0.20 5.15
N ILE A 54 12.18 0.18 3.88
CA ILE A 54 12.35 -0.75 2.76
C ILE A 54 13.66 -1.51 2.94
N GLY A 55 14.77 -0.83 3.22
CA GLY A 55 16.08 -1.43 3.41
C GLY A 55 16.14 -2.41 4.58
N LEU A 56 15.44 -2.16 5.67
CA LEU A 56 15.35 -3.08 6.82
C LEU A 56 14.46 -4.29 6.49
N LEU A 57 13.29 -4.06 5.92
CA LEU A 57 12.37 -5.12 5.49
C LEU A 57 13.02 -6.00 4.41
N TRP A 58 13.74 -5.40 3.47
CA TRP A 58 14.43 -6.08 2.39
C TRP A 58 15.75 -6.70 2.84
N GLY A 59 16.58 -6.03 3.64
CA GLY A 59 17.89 -6.53 4.06
C GLY A 59 17.81 -7.85 4.83
N GLY A 60 16.79 -7.99 5.69
CA GLY A 60 16.51 -9.25 6.38
C GLY A 60 15.86 -10.32 5.49
N LEU A 61 15.03 -9.88 4.54
CA LEU A 61 14.29 -10.77 3.64
C LEU A 61 15.14 -11.30 2.48
N TRP A 62 16.05 -10.50 1.96
CA TRP A 62 16.91 -10.80 0.81
C TRP A 62 17.93 -11.89 1.12
N ARG A 63 18.46 -11.88 2.35
CA ARG A 63 19.31 -12.96 2.85
C ARG A 63 18.59 -14.32 2.85
N ARG A 64 17.25 -14.33 2.82
CA ARG A 64 16.42 -15.56 2.93
C ARG A 64 15.74 -15.95 1.63
N LEU A 65 15.48 -15.01 0.70
CA LEU A 65 14.81 -15.26 -0.58
C LEU A 65 15.75 -15.64 -1.73
N ALA A 66 17.07 -15.45 -1.59
CA ALA A 66 18.05 -15.82 -2.62
C ALA A 66 17.93 -17.26 -3.19
N PRO A 67 17.43 -18.28 -2.48
CA PRO A 67 17.30 -19.63 -3.04
C PRO A 67 15.94 -19.92 -3.71
N GLN A 68 14.89 -19.12 -3.48
CA GLN A 68 13.53 -19.47 -3.93
C GLN A 68 13.12 -18.59 -5.11
N GLY A 69 13.15 -19.20 -6.31
CA GLY A 69 12.98 -18.54 -7.60
C GLY A 69 11.91 -17.46 -7.65
N ILE A 70 12.30 -16.28 -8.16
CA ILE A 70 11.43 -15.12 -8.33
C ILE A 70 10.45 -15.43 -9.48
N GLY A 71 9.23 -15.85 -9.15
CA GLY A 71 8.18 -16.21 -10.12
C GLY A 71 7.93 -15.16 -11.21
N ARG A 72 7.53 -15.62 -12.40
CA ARG A 72 7.25 -14.83 -13.62
C ARG A 72 5.93 -14.03 -13.56
N GLU A 73 5.54 -13.51 -12.41
CA GLU A 73 4.35 -12.66 -12.35
C GLU A 73 4.63 -11.33 -13.07
N GLY A 74 3.78 -11.00 -14.05
CA GLY A 74 3.85 -9.72 -14.78
C GLY A 74 3.49 -8.53 -13.89
N ALA A 75 3.97 -7.34 -14.25
CA ALA A 75 3.82 -6.12 -13.44
C ALA A 75 2.36 -5.64 -13.24
N VAL A 76 1.43 -6.09 -14.07
CA VAL A 76 0.03 -5.67 -14.05
C VAL A 76 -0.70 -6.13 -12.78
N ALA A 77 -0.52 -7.39 -12.39
CA ALA A 77 -1.17 -7.96 -11.20
C ALA A 77 -0.81 -7.25 -9.88
N PRO A 78 0.48 -6.97 -9.57
CA PRO A 78 0.85 -6.25 -8.36
C PRO A 78 0.38 -4.78 -8.38
N LEU A 79 0.36 -4.12 -9.54
CA LEU A 79 -0.19 -2.76 -9.68
C LEU A 79 -1.70 -2.73 -9.40
N ALA A 80 -2.47 -3.63 -10.02
CA ALA A 80 -3.91 -3.73 -9.79
C ALA A 80 -4.23 -4.05 -8.32
N LYS A 81 -3.46 -4.94 -7.71
CA LYS A 81 -3.57 -5.23 -6.27
C LYS A 81 -3.28 -3.99 -5.41
N ALA A 82 -2.23 -3.23 -5.74
CA ALA A 82 -1.88 -2.02 -5.01
C ALA A 82 -2.97 -0.95 -5.08
N LEU A 83 -3.55 -0.73 -6.27
CA LEU A 83 -4.68 0.18 -6.45
C LEU A 83 -5.89 -0.24 -5.64
N ARG A 84 -6.27 -1.52 -5.71
CA ARG A 84 -7.39 -2.07 -4.92
C ARG A 84 -7.15 -1.91 -3.42
N ASP A 85 -5.93 -2.20 -2.99
CA ASP A 85 -5.55 -2.11 -1.59
C ASP A 85 -5.62 -0.67 -1.08
N GLU A 86 -5.19 0.31 -1.89
CA GLU A 86 -5.32 1.73 -1.57
C GLU A 86 -6.77 2.20 -1.59
N ALA A 87 -7.58 1.76 -2.55
CA ALA A 87 -9.01 2.08 -2.60
C ALA A 87 -9.75 1.60 -1.35
N LEU A 88 -9.48 0.37 -0.89
CA LEU A 88 -10.03 -0.15 0.37
C LEU A 88 -9.57 0.69 1.57
N LEU A 89 -8.30 1.12 1.58
CA LEU A 89 -7.78 1.92 2.66
C LEU A 89 -8.42 3.32 2.66
N MET A 90 -8.60 3.95 1.50
CA MET A 90 -9.33 5.22 1.33
C MET A 90 -10.75 5.15 1.90
N VAL A 91 -11.47 4.06 1.63
CA VAL A 91 -12.82 3.84 2.17
C VAL A 91 -12.81 3.76 3.69
N LEU A 92 -11.87 2.98 4.24
CA LEU A 92 -11.71 2.87 5.69
C LEU A 92 -11.38 4.22 6.33
N ARG A 93 -10.54 5.04 5.68
CA ARG A 93 -10.22 6.40 6.13
C ARG A 93 -11.46 7.28 6.12
N GLY A 94 -12.21 7.28 5.02
CA GLY A 94 -13.45 8.06 4.91
C GLY A 94 -14.47 7.66 5.98
N VAL A 95 -14.65 6.37 6.25
CA VAL A 95 -15.57 5.89 7.29
C VAL A 95 -15.10 6.25 8.70
N LEU A 96 -13.79 6.22 8.97
CA LEU A 96 -13.25 6.46 10.31
C LEU A 96 -12.97 7.94 10.61
N ALA A 97 -12.82 8.78 9.59
CA ALA A 97 -12.52 10.20 9.75
C ALA A 97 -13.59 10.96 10.58
N PRO A 98 -14.90 10.77 10.38
CA PRO A 98 -15.92 11.41 11.22
C PRO A 98 -15.91 10.94 12.69
N LEU A 99 -15.44 9.71 12.94
CA LEU A 99 -15.49 9.10 14.27
C LEU A 99 -14.27 9.46 15.12
N ALA A 100 -13.09 9.57 14.50
CA ALA A 100 -11.82 9.75 15.18
C ALA A 100 -11.03 11.00 14.74
N GLY A 101 -11.53 11.74 13.76
CA GLY A 101 -10.81 12.82 13.06
C GLY A 101 -9.89 12.28 11.96
N ALA A 102 -9.40 13.17 11.09
CA ALA A 102 -8.58 12.80 9.93
C ALA A 102 -7.28 12.05 10.32
N TYR A 103 -6.57 12.52 11.36
CA TYR A 103 -5.32 11.92 11.82
C TYR A 103 -5.52 10.51 12.39
N TRP A 104 -6.39 10.36 13.40
CA TRP A 104 -6.61 9.06 14.04
C TRP A 104 -7.46 8.12 13.18
N GLY A 105 -8.35 8.65 12.34
CA GLY A 105 -9.09 7.86 11.35
C GLY A 105 -8.17 7.21 10.33
N ALA A 106 -7.12 7.90 9.90
CA ALA A 106 -6.11 7.35 9.00
C ALA A 106 -5.30 6.21 9.63
N TRP A 107 -4.87 6.36 10.88
CA TRP A 107 -4.22 5.28 11.63
C TRP A 107 -5.16 4.13 11.95
N GLY A 108 -6.41 4.44 12.30
CA GLY A 108 -7.47 3.47 12.55
C GLY A 108 -7.74 2.61 11.33
N ALA A 109 -7.70 3.18 10.12
CA ALA A 109 -7.87 2.44 8.87
C ALA A 109 -6.77 1.38 8.70
N VAL A 110 -5.51 1.74 8.96
CA VAL A 110 -4.37 0.80 8.90
C VAL A 110 -4.50 -0.28 9.97
N ALA A 111 -4.84 0.11 11.20
CA ALA A 111 -5.01 -0.82 12.32
C ALA A 111 -6.14 -1.81 12.03
N LEU A 112 -7.31 -1.32 11.62
CA LEU A 112 -8.48 -2.14 11.30
C LEU A 112 -8.21 -3.08 10.13
N ARG A 113 -7.59 -2.58 9.04
CA ARG A 113 -7.18 -3.42 7.91
C ARG A 113 -6.19 -4.49 8.35
N THR A 114 -5.29 -4.18 9.28
CA THR A 114 -4.32 -5.13 9.82
C THR A 114 -5.03 -6.18 10.65
N LEU A 115 -5.82 -5.79 11.64
CA LEU A 115 -6.63 -6.66 12.48
C LEU A 115 -7.55 -7.57 11.67
N ALA A 116 -8.18 -7.04 10.62
CA ALA A 116 -9.01 -7.84 9.73
C ALA A 116 -8.22 -9.01 9.12
N GLY A 117 -6.94 -8.81 8.76
CA GLY A 117 -6.06 -9.88 8.30
C GLY A 117 -5.82 -10.99 9.34
N TRP A 118 -5.97 -10.72 10.63
CA TRP A 118 -5.88 -11.71 11.70
C TRP A 118 -7.23 -12.40 11.96
N CYS A 119 -8.32 -11.63 11.95
CA CYS A 119 -9.65 -12.12 12.33
C CYS A 119 -10.32 -12.95 11.24
N PHE A 120 -10.08 -12.65 9.95
CA PHE A 120 -10.77 -13.32 8.86
C PHE A 120 -9.93 -14.47 8.30
N PRO A 121 -10.38 -15.73 8.39
CA PRO A 121 -9.63 -16.88 7.89
C PRO A 121 -9.46 -16.89 6.37
N ALA A 122 -10.33 -16.19 5.63
CA ALA A 122 -10.15 -15.93 4.20
C ALA A 122 -8.97 -14.98 3.88
N MET A 123 -8.50 -14.24 4.88
CA MET A 123 -7.30 -13.39 4.85
C MET A 123 -6.15 -13.96 5.69
N ARG A 124 -6.21 -15.28 6.00
CA ARG A 124 -5.33 -15.99 6.93
C ARG A 124 -3.88 -15.55 6.82
N ALA A 125 -3.26 -15.46 8.00
CA ALA A 125 -1.84 -15.25 8.11
C ALA A 125 -1.09 -16.22 7.19
N PRO A 126 -0.22 -15.70 6.32
CA PRO A 126 0.45 -16.48 5.30
C PRO A 126 1.25 -17.66 5.88
N GLN A 127 1.20 -18.80 5.18
CA GLN A 127 1.77 -20.06 5.67
C GLN A 127 3.24 -20.18 5.31
N SER A 128 3.63 -19.70 4.12
CA SER A 128 5.03 -19.71 3.71
C SER A 128 5.79 -18.48 4.20
N HIS A 129 7.13 -18.60 4.27
CA HIS A 129 8.00 -17.47 4.63
C HIS A 129 7.91 -16.33 3.61
N VAL A 130 7.79 -16.67 2.32
CA VAL A 130 7.63 -15.73 1.21
C VAL A 130 6.32 -14.97 1.30
N GLU A 131 5.22 -15.67 1.58
CA GLU A 131 3.92 -15.05 1.74
C GLU A 131 3.88 -14.15 2.98
N ARG A 132 4.52 -14.54 4.09
CA ARG A 132 4.68 -13.69 5.30
C ARG A 132 5.38 -12.40 4.98
N ALA A 133 6.46 -12.48 4.23
CA ALA A 133 7.19 -11.31 3.80
C ALA A 133 6.36 -10.39 2.90
N ASN A 134 5.65 -10.93 1.93
CA ASN A 134 4.77 -10.16 1.05
C ASN A 134 3.61 -9.52 1.82
N TRP A 135 3.09 -10.19 2.85
CA TRP A 135 2.06 -9.64 3.72
C TRP A 135 2.59 -8.46 4.54
N TRP A 136 3.75 -8.62 5.20
CA TRP A 136 4.40 -7.53 5.95
C TRP A 136 4.78 -6.36 5.05
N LEU A 137 5.27 -6.61 3.84
CA LEU A 137 5.51 -5.56 2.85
C LEU A 137 4.21 -4.80 2.55
N SER A 138 3.11 -5.52 2.30
CA SER A 138 1.82 -4.87 2.06
C SER A 138 1.38 -4.00 3.23
N ARG A 139 1.65 -4.42 4.48
CA ARG A 139 1.34 -3.61 5.67
C ARG A 139 2.24 -2.38 5.78
N ALA A 140 3.52 -2.53 5.47
CA ALA A 140 4.44 -1.39 5.43
C ALA A 140 4.03 -0.36 4.37
N LEU A 141 3.52 -0.81 3.22
CA LEU A 141 2.94 0.07 2.20
C LEU A 141 1.66 0.76 2.69
N ASP A 142 0.80 0.08 3.48
CA ASP A 142 -0.37 0.70 4.08
C ASP A 142 0.03 1.82 5.08
N VAL A 143 1.06 1.58 5.89
CA VAL A 143 1.62 2.60 6.81
C VAL A 143 2.21 3.77 6.03
N ALA A 144 3.02 3.49 5.01
CA ALA A 144 3.62 4.51 4.16
C ALA A 144 2.57 5.38 3.48
N ALA A 145 1.55 4.76 2.87
CA ALA A 145 0.43 5.45 2.25
C ALA A 145 -0.29 6.35 3.26
N THR A 146 -0.52 5.87 4.48
CA THR A 146 -1.15 6.66 5.55
C THR A 146 -0.29 7.84 6.00
N VAL A 147 1.03 7.67 6.14
CA VAL A 147 1.93 8.79 6.42
C VAL A 147 1.86 9.83 5.31
N VAL A 148 1.88 9.41 4.04
CA VAL A 148 1.71 10.33 2.90
C VAL A 148 0.36 11.02 2.96
N THR A 149 -0.74 10.30 3.20
CA THR A 149 -2.07 10.91 3.31
C THR A 149 -2.12 11.97 4.42
N ILE A 150 -1.57 11.69 5.60
CA ILE A 150 -1.57 12.65 6.72
C ILE A 150 -0.71 13.88 6.40
N MET A 151 0.47 13.68 5.81
CA MET A 151 1.40 14.80 5.52
C MET A 151 0.97 15.66 4.34
N THR A 152 0.26 15.07 3.38
CA THR A 152 -0.11 15.74 2.11
C THR A 152 -1.57 16.15 2.06
N GLU A 153 -2.38 15.63 2.99
CA GLU A 153 -3.84 15.70 2.98
C GLU A 153 -4.45 15.25 1.63
N SER A 154 -3.70 14.44 0.87
CA SER A 154 -4.04 14.05 -0.50
C SER A 154 -3.96 12.54 -0.67
N VAL A 155 -5.10 11.94 -1.02
CA VAL A 155 -5.15 10.51 -1.31
C VAL A 155 -4.42 10.18 -2.62
N TRP A 156 -4.40 11.11 -3.58
CA TRP A 156 -3.67 10.94 -4.84
C TRP A 156 -2.16 10.82 -4.63
N ALA A 157 -1.61 11.59 -3.69
CA ALA A 157 -0.20 11.47 -3.32
C ALA A 157 0.10 10.08 -2.71
N ALA A 158 -0.80 9.55 -1.88
CA ALA A 158 -0.66 8.21 -1.31
C ALA A 158 -0.73 7.10 -2.37
N VAL A 159 -1.65 7.21 -3.33
CA VAL A 159 -1.74 6.32 -4.50
C VAL A 159 -0.43 6.37 -5.31
N ALA A 160 0.04 7.57 -5.66
CA ALA A 160 1.26 7.75 -6.43
C ALA A 160 2.49 7.15 -5.71
N ALA A 161 2.63 7.42 -4.40
CA ALA A 161 3.70 6.85 -3.58
C ALA A 161 3.63 5.32 -3.57
N ARG A 162 2.44 4.74 -3.41
CA ARG A 162 2.26 3.28 -3.41
C ARG A 162 2.61 2.65 -4.76
N LEU A 163 2.18 3.27 -5.86
CA LEU A 163 2.51 2.81 -7.22
C LEU A 163 4.01 2.89 -7.49
N LEU A 164 4.67 3.98 -7.09
CA LEU A 164 6.13 4.13 -7.21
C LEU A 164 6.85 3.04 -6.42
N LEU A 165 6.46 2.80 -5.17
CA LEU A 165 7.07 1.77 -4.32
C LEU A 165 6.91 0.35 -4.90
N VAL A 166 5.74 0.05 -5.45
CA VAL A 166 5.47 -1.23 -6.11
C VAL A 166 6.26 -1.36 -7.41
N GLY A 167 6.35 -0.28 -8.20
CA GLY A 167 7.16 -0.23 -9.42
C GLY A 167 8.64 -0.43 -9.16
N VAL A 168 9.20 0.30 -8.18
CA VAL A 168 10.60 0.17 -7.73
C VAL A 168 10.88 -1.26 -7.26
N ASN A 169 9.99 -1.84 -6.45
CA ASN A 169 10.12 -3.23 -6.03
C ASN A 169 10.11 -4.21 -7.22
N GLY A 170 9.22 -3.99 -8.19
CA GLY A 170 9.17 -4.78 -9.44
C GLY A 170 10.47 -4.68 -10.25
N ALA A 171 11.01 -3.47 -10.41
CA ALA A 171 12.26 -3.21 -11.12
C ALA A 171 13.45 -3.88 -10.44
N ILE A 172 13.55 -3.78 -9.11
CA ILE A 172 14.62 -4.42 -8.34
C ILE A 172 14.56 -5.95 -8.49
N ARG A 173 13.36 -6.55 -8.42
CA ARG A 173 13.19 -8.00 -8.66
C ARG A 173 13.57 -8.42 -10.08
N ALA A 174 13.25 -7.60 -11.08
CA ALA A 174 13.63 -7.85 -12.47
C ALA A 174 15.15 -7.80 -12.67
N TRP A 175 15.80 -6.76 -12.13
CA TRP A 175 17.25 -6.61 -12.17
C TRP A 175 17.97 -7.78 -11.50
N MET A 176 17.51 -8.21 -10.31
CA MET A 176 18.11 -9.35 -9.60
C MET A 176 17.99 -10.66 -10.37
N ARG A 177 16.85 -10.93 -11.02
CA ARG A 177 16.71 -12.11 -11.90
C ARG A 177 17.77 -12.11 -12.99
N HIS A 178 17.93 -10.97 -13.66
CA HIS A 178 18.93 -10.82 -14.71
C HIS A 178 20.36 -11.06 -14.18
N SER A 179 20.71 -10.52 -13.01
CA SER A 179 22.02 -10.74 -12.39
C SER A 179 22.26 -12.17 -11.87
N TYR A 180 21.20 -12.94 -11.59
CA TYR A 180 21.32 -14.33 -11.15
C TYR A 180 21.46 -15.27 -12.35
N ASP A 181 20.67 -15.05 -13.40
CA ASP A 181 20.76 -15.84 -14.64
C ASP A 181 22.14 -15.71 -15.28
N ASN A 182 22.72 -14.49 -15.34
CA ASN A 182 24.07 -14.28 -15.88
C ASN A 182 25.13 -15.08 -15.10
N ARG A 183 25.08 -15.09 -13.76
CA ARG A 183 26.03 -15.84 -12.91
C ARG A 183 25.92 -17.34 -13.02
N ARG A 184 24.79 -17.87 -13.51
CA ARG A 184 24.57 -19.30 -13.69
C ARG A 184 25.05 -19.80 -15.05
N VAL A 185 25.21 -18.91 -16.03
CA VAL A 185 25.76 -19.23 -17.35
C VAL A 185 27.29 -19.27 -17.32
N ASP A 186 27.90 -18.50 -16.41
CA ASP A 186 29.35 -18.42 -16.24
C ASP A 186 29.95 -19.51 -15.31
N ALA A 187 29.10 -20.34 -14.68
CA ALA A 187 29.48 -21.38 -13.72
C ALA A 187 29.21 -22.78 -14.27
#